data_AF-A0A3D4B943-F1
#
_entry.id   AF-A0A3D4B943-F1
#
_cell.length_a   1.000
_cell.length_b   1.000
_cell.length_c   1.000
_cell.angle_alpha   90.00
_cell.angle_beta   90.00
_cell.angle_gamma   90.00
#
_symmetry.space_group_name_H-M   'P 1'
#
loop_
_entity.id
_entity.type
_entity.pdbx_description
1 polymer ?
#
loop_
_entity_poly.entity_id
_entity_poly.type
_entity_poly.pdbx_seq_one_letter_code
_entity_poly.pdbx_strand_id
1 'polypeptide(L)'
;MTPQPDKNISDAVRGMLLLGAYGDALGAPHEHDGLEGRIIDPEDLGRLVRASTFYPPDTPGQPWWVWADANAVQTMRGLLTDDTSFRMMLLHPWLAQTAGRRALMTESAFCEWLHREKEQTTTIAYPPGLWRSRQQQITAWLRIYEAAENGQSESFFAPDVPVVFGLFMYLDLAVLYGDDDPVKVYTLFRNFSLLDQGSAGVFTGLLAGILAAGVGTQTSPAQFTDGFIDTAWQLVKEVASEATDRELQDLHTAKEVLENMVHFGKVHRPDSGYTFLKTFRAQIYTDTALPFHTSPSHLKNYHPLLFWVQIISTLAYTADRPFEALRILSAGVGDTDTVASILGSIMGTWMGYDQV
;
A
#
# COMPACT_ATOMS: atom_id res chain seq x y z
N MET A 1 -1.49 -37.50 10.10
CA MET A 1 -1.26 -36.08 9.79
C MET A 1 -0.37 -36.03 8.56
N THR A 2 -0.96 -35.72 7.42
CA THR A 2 -0.21 -35.41 6.19
C THR A 2 0.44 -34.05 6.40
N PRO A 3 1.76 -33.88 6.16
CA PRO A 3 2.37 -32.55 6.20
C PRO A 3 1.62 -31.65 5.22
N GLN A 4 1.21 -30.45 5.64
CA GLN A 4 0.86 -29.42 4.68
C GLN A 4 2.06 -29.23 3.76
N PRO A 5 1.88 -29.11 2.43
CA PRO A 5 2.98 -28.73 1.56
C PRO A 5 3.59 -27.43 2.12
N ASP A 6 4.92 -27.40 2.27
CA ASP A 6 5.65 -26.24 2.77
C ASP A 6 5.12 -25.01 2.02
N LYS A 7 4.45 -24.09 2.73
CA LYS A 7 3.99 -22.85 2.12
C LYS A 7 5.18 -22.22 1.45
N ASN A 8 5.10 -21.98 0.15
CA ASN A 8 6.20 -21.39 -0.60
C ASN A 8 6.29 -19.89 -0.30
N ILE A 9 6.70 -19.56 0.93
CA ILE A 9 6.84 -18.17 1.41
C ILE A 9 7.81 -17.40 0.51
N SER A 10 8.84 -18.07 -0.02
CA SER A 10 9.78 -17.43 -0.96
C SER A 10 9.09 -16.96 -2.24
N ASP A 11 8.15 -17.72 -2.77
CA ASP A 11 7.39 -17.38 -3.98
C ASP A 11 6.42 -16.22 -3.71
N ALA A 12 5.71 -16.26 -2.57
CA ALA A 12 4.84 -15.17 -2.12
C ALA A 12 5.63 -13.86 -1.90
N VAL A 13 6.78 -13.91 -1.22
CA VAL A 13 7.63 -12.73 -0.98
C VAL A 13 8.15 -12.15 -2.30
N ARG A 14 8.57 -13.00 -3.25
CA ARG A 14 9.04 -12.54 -4.56
C ARG A 14 7.92 -11.89 -5.37
N GLY A 15 6.73 -12.49 -5.37
CA GLY A 15 5.56 -11.93 -6.03
C GLY A 15 5.17 -10.58 -5.42
N MET A 16 5.10 -10.51 -4.08
CA MET A 16 4.82 -9.29 -3.32
C MET A 16 5.77 -8.15 -3.69
N LEU A 17 7.09 -8.39 -3.62
CA LEU A 17 8.10 -7.39 -3.94
C LEU A 17 8.05 -6.97 -5.41
N LEU A 18 7.84 -7.91 -6.33
CA LEU A 18 7.77 -7.61 -7.77
C LEU A 18 6.54 -6.76 -8.11
N LEU A 19 5.34 -7.21 -7.72
CA LEU A 19 4.11 -6.53 -8.09
C LEU A 19 3.88 -5.25 -7.29
N GLY A 20 4.35 -5.17 -6.04
CA GLY A 20 4.36 -3.91 -5.29
C GLY A 20 5.21 -2.86 -6.00
N ALA A 21 6.45 -3.19 -6.37
CA ALA A 21 7.31 -2.30 -7.13
C ALA A 21 6.78 -1.97 -8.53
N TYR A 22 6.11 -2.93 -9.18
CA TYR A 22 5.46 -2.68 -10.47
C TYR A 22 4.27 -1.71 -10.33
N GLY A 23 3.46 -1.86 -9.28
CA GLY A 23 2.34 -0.98 -8.97
C GLY A 23 2.78 0.45 -8.68
N ASP A 24 3.77 0.61 -7.81
CA ASP A 24 4.47 1.88 -7.53
C ASP A 24 4.90 2.55 -8.85
N ALA A 25 5.72 1.86 -9.64
CA ALA A 25 6.28 2.41 -10.87
C ALA A 25 5.24 2.73 -11.97
N LEU A 26 4.08 2.08 -11.92
CA LEU A 26 2.98 2.31 -12.84
C LEU A 26 2.12 3.51 -12.41
N GLY A 27 1.93 3.71 -11.10
CA GLY A 27 1.16 4.82 -10.54
C GLY A 27 1.94 6.14 -10.46
N ALA A 28 3.25 6.10 -10.27
CA ALA A 28 4.09 7.28 -9.98
C ALA A 28 3.87 8.49 -10.93
N PRO A 29 3.73 8.32 -12.26
CA PRO A 29 3.52 9.45 -13.16
C PRO A 29 2.18 10.18 -12.97
N HIS A 30 1.26 9.63 -12.18
CA HIS A 30 -0.14 10.08 -12.06
C HIS A 30 -0.53 10.51 -10.63
N GLU A 31 0.37 10.36 -9.65
CA GLU A 31 0.14 10.72 -8.24
C GLU A 31 -0.05 12.23 -8.03
N HIS A 32 0.72 13.06 -8.74
CA HIS A 32 0.92 14.48 -8.39
C HIS A 32 -0.29 15.40 -8.58
N ASP A 33 -1.32 14.95 -9.29
CA ASP A 33 -2.49 15.79 -9.55
C ASP A 33 -3.59 15.60 -8.47
N GLY A 34 -3.42 14.65 -7.55
CA GLY A 34 -4.34 14.39 -6.44
C GLY A 34 -5.78 14.06 -6.86
N LEU A 35 -6.75 14.36 -6.01
CA LEU A 35 -8.17 14.02 -6.23
C LEU A 35 -8.80 14.78 -7.40
N GLU A 36 -8.32 16.00 -7.64
CA GLU A 36 -8.70 16.83 -8.78
C GLU A 36 -7.96 16.43 -10.07
N GLY A 37 -7.12 15.40 -9.96
CA GLY A 37 -6.19 15.04 -10.98
C GLY A 37 -6.77 14.44 -12.24
N ARG A 38 -5.92 14.37 -13.26
CA ARG A 38 -6.31 13.88 -14.57
C ARG A 38 -6.41 12.36 -14.55
N ILE A 39 -7.64 11.85 -14.60
CA ILE A 39 -7.89 10.48 -15.03
C ILE A 39 -7.38 10.34 -16.47
N ILE A 40 -6.50 9.36 -16.69
CA ILE A 40 -6.09 8.94 -18.02
C ILE A 40 -6.79 7.63 -18.39
N ASP A 41 -6.83 7.31 -19.68
CA ASP A 41 -7.29 6.00 -20.10
C ASP A 41 -6.28 4.95 -19.61
N PRO A 42 -6.70 3.88 -18.89
CA PRO A 42 -5.81 2.80 -18.51
C PRO A 42 -5.06 2.16 -19.70
N GLU A 43 -5.59 2.25 -20.92
CA GLU A 43 -4.89 1.83 -22.14
C GLU A 43 -3.70 2.73 -22.51
N ASP A 44 -3.72 4.01 -22.08
CA ASP A 44 -2.72 5.03 -22.41
C ASP A 44 -1.55 5.11 -21.41
N LEU A 45 -1.61 4.36 -20.31
CA LEU A 45 -0.50 4.18 -19.36
C LEU A 45 0.80 3.73 -20.06
N GLY A 46 0.66 3.09 -21.23
CA GLY A 46 1.74 2.62 -22.08
C GLY A 46 2.71 1.69 -21.34
N ARG A 47 3.90 1.49 -21.91
CA ARG A 47 4.89 0.58 -21.34
C ARG A 47 5.77 1.29 -20.32
N LEU A 48 6.07 0.64 -19.20
CA LEU A 48 7.13 1.07 -18.29
C LEU A 48 8.46 1.14 -19.05
N VAL A 49 9.21 2.22 -18.84
CA VAL A 49 10.56 2.36 -19.41
C VAL A 49 11.55 1.78 -18.41
N ARG A 50 12.61 1.13 -18.90
CA ARG A 50 13.59 0.49 -18.01
C ARG A 50 14.27 1.54 -17.14
N ALA A 51 14.10 1.45 -15.83
CA ALA A 51 14.63 2.37 -14.84
C ALA A 51 16.15 2.66 -15.01
N SER A 52 16.94 1.67 -15.44
CA SER A 52 18.40 1.80 -15.66
C SER A 52 18.82 2.84 -16.71
N THR A 53 17.90 3.39 -17.51
CA THR A 53 18.22 4.51 -18.40
C THR A 53 18.27 5.85 -17.68
N PHE A 54 17.74 5.91 -16.46
CA PHE A 54 17.66 7.12 -15.64
C PHE A 54 18.74 7.18 -14.56
N TYR A 55 19.11 6.02 -14.02
CA TYR A 55 20.23 5.92 -13.08
C TYR A 55 21.54 5.85 -13.86
N PRO A 56 22.54 6.70 -13.56
CA PRO A 56 23.89 6.49 -14.04
C PRO A 56 24.35 5.05 -13.78
N PRO A 57 25.14 4.43 -14.68
CA PRO A 57 25.61 3.04 -14.52
C PRO A 57 26.31 2.77 -13.18
N ASP A 58 26.90 3.80 -12.58
CA ASP A 58 27.65 3.73 -11.33
C ASP A 58 26.83 4.18 -10.10
N THR A 59 25.51 4.28 -10.21
CA THR A 59 24.66 4.68 -9.08
C THR A 59 24.84 3.70 -7.92
N PRO A 60 25.29 4.18 -6.73
CA PRO A 60 25.49 3.30 -5.58
C PRO A 60 24.15 2.85 -5.03
N GLY A 61 24.03 1.54 -4.78
CA GLY A 61 22.73 0.97 -4.51
C GLY A 61 21.94 0.82 -5.80
N GLN A 62 21.39 -0.35 -6.00
CA GLN A 62 20.58 -0.66 -7.17
C GLN A 62 19.41 0.35 -7.28
N PRO A 63 18.78 0.51 -8.47
CA PRO A 63 17.72 1.49 -8.74
C PRO A 63 16.63 1.62 -7.65
N TRP A 64 16.32 0.50 -6.98
CA TRP A 64 15.33 0.39 -5.91
C TRP A 64 15.78 0.93 -4.54
N TRP A 65 17.02 1.41 -4.40
CA TRP A 65 17.52 2.08 -3.19
C TRP A 65 17.55 3.60 -3.34
N VAL A 66 16.72 4.13 -4.23
CA VAL A 66 16.86 5.51 -4.62
C VAL A 66 15.48 6.15 -4.73
N TRP A 67 15.17 6.97 -3.72
CA TRP A 67 14.00 7.84 -3.75
C TRP A 67 14.32 9.03 -4.67
N ALA A 68 13.80 8.95 -5.90
CA ALA A 68 13.85 10.04 -6.85
C ALA A 68 12.91 11.18 -6.40
N ASP A 69 13.29 12.43 -6.69
CA ASP A 69 12.41 13.58 -6.37
C ASP A 69 11.11 13.50 -7.18
N ALA A 70 9.97 13.74 -6.51
CA ALA A 70 8.63 13.82 -7.10
C ALA A 70 8.59 14.66 -8.40
N ASN A 71 9.23 15.82 -8.42
CA ASN A 71 9.23 16.69 -9.61
C ASN A 71 10.08 16.12 -10.76
N ALA A 72 11.03 15.25 -10.46
CA ALA A 72 11.83 14.57 -11.47
C ALA A 72 11.09 13.37 -12.08
N VAL A 73 10.20 12.71 -11.34
CA VAL A 73 9.50 11.49 -11.79
C VAL A 73 8.20 11.74 -12.56
N GLN A 74 7.63 12.95 -12.48
CA GLN A 74 6.35 13.35 -13.11
C GLN A 74 6.13 12.95 -14.58
N THR A 75 7.20 12.73 -15.34
CA THR A 75 7.12 12.35 -16.77
C THR A 75 7.81 11.03 -17.09
N MET A 76 8.37 10.36 -16.08
CA MET A 76 9.25 9.21 -16.24
C MET A 76 8.52 7.94 -15.81
N ARG A 77 8.20 7.08 -16.79
CA ARG A 77 7.53 5.80 -16.56
C ARG A 77 8.54 4.75 -16.12
N GLY A 78 8.23 3.95 -15.11
CA GLY A 78 9.10 2.85 -14.66
C GLY A 78 10.16 3.24 -13.63
N LEU A 79 10.03 4.41 -13.02
CA LEU A 79 10.78 4.80 -11.82
C LEU A 79 9.98 4.43 -10.57
N LEU A 80 10.71 4.04 -9.53
CA LEU A 80 10.15 3.71 -8.21
C LEU A 80 10.13 4.96 -7.34
N THR A 81 9.11 5.11 -6.48
CA THR A 81 8.96 6.24 -5.55
C THR A 81 9.51 5.90 -4.16
N ASP A 82 9.13 6.68 -3.15
CA ASP A 82 9.43 6.38 -1.75
C ASP A 82 8.85 5.04 -1.30
N ASP A 83 7.74 4.58 -1.86
CA ASP A 83 7.12 3.31 -1.47
C ASP A 83 8.09 2.14 -1.55
N THR A 84 8.66 1.89 -2.74
CA THR A 84 9.62 0.81 -2.91
C THR A 84 10.96 1.16 -2.30
N SER A 85 11.40 2.42 -2.43
CA SER A 85 12.70 2.85 -1.91
C SER A 85 12.79 2.68 -0.40
N PHE A 86 11.71 3.02 0.32
CA PHE A 86 11.60 2.82 1.76
C PHE A 86 11.78 1.34 2.13
N ARG A 87 10.99 0.46 1.51
CA ARG A 87 11.03 -0.99 1.78
C ARG A 87 12.42 -1.56 1.55
N MET A 88 13.06 -1.17 0.45
CA MET A 88 14.35 -1.74 0.08
C MET A 88 15.54 -1.11 0.83
N MET A 89 15.48 0.16 1.21
CA MET A 89 16.57 0.86 1.89
C MET A 89 16.52 0.80 3.41
N LEU A 90 15.33 0.70 3.99
CA LEU A 90 15.11 0.79 5.44
C LEU A 90 14.59 -0.54 5.99
N LEU A 91 13.54 -1.08 5.41
CA LEU A 91 12.94 -2.32 5.92
C LEU A 91 13.87 -3.53 5.72
N HIS A 92 14.44 -3.69 4.52
CA HIS A 92 15.30 -4.84 4.21
C HIS A 92 16.59 -4.90 5.07
N PRO A 93 17.37 -3.82 5.27
CA PRO A 93 18.52 -3.86 6.18
C PRO A 93 18.13 -4.14 7.64
N TRP A 94 17.00 -3.62 8.11
CA TRP A 94 16.51 -3.92 9.45
C TRP A 94 16.13 -5.40 9.61
N LEU A 95 15.44 -5.97 8.62
CA LEU A 95 15.11 -7.40 8.58
C LEU A 95 16.36 -8.29 8.60
N ALA A 96 17.40 -7.91 7.85
CA ALA A 96 18.67 -8.63 7.85
C ALA A 96 19.33 -8.64 9.25
N GLN A 97 19.27 -7.53 9.99
CA GLN A 97 19.81 -7.44 11.36
C GLN A 97 18.97 -8.20 12.40
N THR A 98 17.65 -8.24 12.24
CA THR A 98 16.77 -9.03 13.13
C THR A 98 16.87 -10.53 12.84
N ALA A 99 17.50 -10.92 11.73
CA ALA A 99 17.59 -12.30 11.23
C ALA A 99 16.20 -12.93 11.07
N GLY A 100 15.20 -12.14 10.68
CA GLY A 100 13.82 -12.62 10.52
C GLY A 100 13.12 -12.97 11.84
N ARG A 101 13.69 -12.64 13.01
CA ARG A 101 13.07 -12.96 14.31
C ARG A 101 11.89 -12.04 14.59
N ARG A 102 10.67 -12.55 14.36
CA ARG A 102 9.38 -11.84 14.58
C ARG A 102 9.31 -11.11 15.94
N ALA A 103 9.80 -11.71 17.02
CA ALA A 103 9.79 -11.10 18.36
C ALA A 103 10.61 -9.79 18.47
N LEU A 104 11.53 -9.54 17.53
CA LEU A 104 12.32 -8.31 17.46
C LEU A 104 11.77 -7.30 16.44
N MET A 105 10.70 -7.67 15.74
CA MET A 105 10.02 -6.80 14.78
C MET A 105 8.91 -6.04 15.51
N THR A 106 9.31 -5.06 16.31
CA THR A 106 8.41 -4.06 16.89
C THR A 106 8.71 -2.69 16.30
N GLU A 107 7.72 -1.80 16.24
CA GLU A 107 7.92 -0.45 15.70
C GLU A 107 8.93 0.35 16.54
N SER A 108 8.92 0.18 17.87
CA SER A 108 9.94 0.76 18.75
C SER A 108 11.35 0.26 18.41
N ALA A 109 11.53 -1.04 18.16
CA ALA A 109 12.83 -1.58 17.74
C ALA A 109 13.26 -1.08 16.35
N PHE A 110 12.30 -0.82 15.46
CA PHE A 110 12.56 -0.22 14.16
C PHE A 110 12.97 1.26 14.28
N CYS A 111 12.27 2.05 15.08
CA CYS A 111 12.59 3.45 15.34
C CYS A 111 13.97 3.60 16.00
N GLU A 112 14.27 2.80 17.03
CA GLU A 112 15.60 2.75 17.65
C GLU A 112 16.69 2.39 16.63
N TRP A 113 16.40 1.46 15.71
CA TRP A 113 17.30 1.11 14.63
C TRP A 113 17.52 2.29 13.68
N LEU A 114 16.47 3.00 13.25
CA LEU A 114 16.59 4.19 12.41
C LEU A 114 17.46 5.27 13.05
N HIS A 115 17.29 5.53 14.36
CA HIS A 115 18.14 6.47 15.11
C HIS A 115 19.61 6.08 15.07
N ARG A 116 19.94 4.80 15.32
CA ARG A 116 21.32 4.30 15.22
C ARG A 116 21.87 4.40 13.80
N GLU A 117 21.08 4.04 12.79
CA GLU A 117 21.51 4.10 11.39
C GLU A 117 21.75 5.55 10.95
N LYS A 118 20.99 6.53 11.43
CA LYS A 118 21.23 7.97 11.14
C LYS A 118 22.62 8.41 11.54
N GLU A 119 23.10 7.92 12.68
CA GLU A 119 24.42 8.25 13.25
C GLU A 119 25.57 7.52 12.53
N GLN A 120 25.31 6.32 12.02
CA GLN A 120 26.32 5.44 11.41
C GLN A 120 26.38 5.57 9.87
N THR A 121 25.34 6.08 9.22
CA THR A 121 25.28 6.18 7.77
C THR A 121 26.18 7.30 7.28
N THR A 122 27.26 6.95 6.59
CA THR A 122 28.01 7.88 5.75
C THR A 122 27.13 8.37 4.61
N THR A 123 27.19 9.66 4.27
CA THR A 123 26.50 10.20 3.09
C THR A 123 26.93 9.42 1.85
N ILE A 124 26.06 8.57 1.32
CA ILE A 124 26.25 8.03 -0.03
C ILE A 124 26.08 9.23 -0.96
N ALA A 125 27.17 9.63 -1.62
CA ALA A 125 27.16 10.72 -2.56
C ALA A 125 26.42 10.26 -3.82
N TYR A 126 25.16 10.65 -3.94
CA TYR A 126 24.42 10.54 -5.19
C TYR A 126 24.70 11.76 -6.08
N PRO A 127 24.59 11.65 -7.41
CA PRO A 127 24.72 12.78 -8.32
C PRO A 127 23.80 13.95 -7.92
N PRO A 128 24.23 15.22 -8.03
CA PRO A 128 23.41 16.36 -7.65
C PRO A 128 22.08 16.42 -8.44
N GLY A 129 20.98 16.76 -7.75
CA GLY A 129 19.74 17.24 -8.39
C GLY A 129 18.61 16.23 -8.62
N LEU A 130 18.75 14.96 -8.20
CA LEU A 130 17.72 13.94 -8.47
C LEU A 130 17.39 13.00 -7.30
N TRP A 131 18.13 13.06 -6.18
CA TRP A 131 18.12 11.97 -5.19
C TRP A 131 18.18 12.47 -3.76
N ARG A 132 17.49 11.76 -2.86
CA ARG A 132 17.71 11.87 -1.41
C ARG A 132 18.70 10.79 -0.96
N SER A 133 19.80 11.19 -0.32
CA SER A 133 20.74 10.23 0.28
C SER A 133 20.06 9.40 1.36
N ARG A 134 20.52 8.17 1.60
CA ARG A 134 19.99 7.31 2.69
C ARG A 134 19.86 8.06 4.02
N GLN A 135 20.85 8.89 4.35
CA GLN A 135 20.83 9.73 5.56
C GLN A 135 19.75 10.81 5.52
N GLN A 136 19.52 11.46 4.37
CA GLN A 136 18.42 12.43 4.20
C GLN A 136 17.05 11.76 4.31
N GLN A 137 16.90 10.55 3.77
CA GLN A 137 15.67 9.78 3.90
C GLN A 137 15.42 9.38 5.36
N ILE A 138 16.40 8.76 6.02
CA ILE A 138 16.31 8.45 7.46
C ILE A 138 15.99 9.70 8.28
N THR A 139 16.60 10.84 7.95
CA THR A 139 16.34 12.11 8.65
C THR A 139 14.92 12.62 8.39
N ALA A 140 14.43 12.53 7.15
CA ALA A 140 13.05 12.89 6.83
C ALA A 140 12.07 12.02 7.61
N TRP A 141 12.29 10.71 7.65
CA TRP A 141 11.45 9.78 8.40
C TRP A 141 11.49 10.04 9.90
N LEU A 142 12.67 10.17 10.50
CA LEU A 142 12.77 10.46 11.94
C LEU A 142 12.10 11.78 12.33
N ARG A 143 12.16 12.81 11.48
CA ARG A 143 11.39 14.06 11.71
C ARG A 143 9.90 13.82 11.72
N ILE A 144 9.43 12.90 10.90
CA ILE A 144 8.02 12.54 10.83
C ILE A 144 7.60 11.77 12.11
N TYR A 145 8.41 10.81 12.58
CA TYR A 145 8.21 10.15 13.88
C TYR A 145 8.17 11.18 15.02
N GLU A 146 9.17 12.07 15.10
CA GLU A 146 9.28 13.12 16.13
C GLU A 146 8.06 14.07 16.12
N ALA A 147 7.56 14.46 14.94
CA ALA A 147 6.40 15.33 14.83
C ALA A 147 5.11 14.66 15.33
N ALA A 148 4.94 13.36 15.06
CA ALA A 148 3.82 12.57 15.53
C ALA A 148 3.86 12.35 17.05
N GLU A 149 5.01 11.99 17.62
CA GLU A 149 5.18 11.80 19.06
C GLU A 149 4.91 13.08 19.88
N ASN A 150 5.28 14.24 19.35
CA ASN A 150 5.09 15.53 20.03
C ASN A 150 3.66 16.09 19.90
N GLY A 151 2.72 15.35 19.29
CA GLY A 151 1.35 15.82 19.06
C GLY A 151 1.28 17.06 18.17
N GLN A 152 2.32 17.33 17.38
CA GLN A 152 2.42 18.47 16.46
C GLN A 152 1.93 18.13 15.05
N SER A 153 1.46 16.91 14.82
CA SER A 153 1.04 16.45 13.50
C SER A 153 -0.45 16.76 13.24
N GLU A 154 -0.74 18.00 12.87
CA GLU A 154 -1.64 18.18 11.72
C GLU A 154 -0.84 17.64 10.52
N SER A 155 -1.33 16.62 9.80
CA SER A 155 -0.49 15.69 9.00
C SER A 155 0.60 16.37 8.15
N PHE A 156 1.73 15.68 7.99
CA PHE A 156 2.87 16.10 7.17
C PHE A 156 2.49 16.47 5.72
N PHE A 157 1.32 16.01 5.26
CA PHE A 157 0.81 16.21 3.90
C PHE A 157 -0.43 17.14 3.82
N ALA A 158 -1.16 17.35 4.93
CA ALA A 158 -2.26 18.34 5.09
C ALA A 158 -2.91 18.30 6.51
N PRO A 159 -3.45 19.40 7.05
CA PRO A 159 -4.22 19.41 8.30
C PRO A 159 -5.39 18.42 8.29
N ASP A 160 -5.76 17.81 9.41
CA ASP A 160 -6.94 16.91 9.53
C ASP A 160 -6.95 15.61 8.69
N VAL A 161 -5.81 15.20 8.09
CA VAL A 161 -5.67 13.84 7.52
C VAL A 161 -5.13 12.89 8.57
N PRO A 162 -5.73 11.71 8.79
CA PRO A 162 -5.08 10.68 9.60
C PRO A 162 -3.74 10.31 8.96
N VAL A 163 -2.65 10.39 9.71
CA VAL A 163 -1.36 9.92 9.21
C VAL A 163 -1.39 8.40 9.05
N VAL A 164 -0.84 7.87 7.94
CA VAL A 164 -0.97 6.46 7.53
C VAL A 164 0.38 5.82 7.22
N PHE A 165 1.22 5.57 8.22
CA PHE A 165 2.53 4.91 8.03
C PHE A 165 2.42 3.42 7.75
N GLY A 166 1.43 2.78 8.36
CA GLY A 166 1.29 1.34 8.37
C GLY A 166 1.21 0.74 6.97
N LEU A 167 0.42 1.36 6.10
CA LEU A 167 0.13 0.86 4.76
C LEU A 167 1.33 0.90 3.82
N PHE A 168 2.17 1.92 3.90
CA PHE A 168 3.31 2.06 3.00
C PHE A 168 4.61 1.48 3.57
N MET A 169 4.82 1.58 4.89
CA MET A 169 6.09 1.18 5.51
C MET A 169 6.16 -0.29 5.87
N TYR A 170 5.10 -0.81 6.48
CA TYR A 170 5.21 -2.07 7.22
C TYR A 170 4.27 -3.14 6.71
N LEU A 171 3.24 -2.83 5.91
CA LEU A 171 2.25 -3.79 5.42
C LEU A 171 2.89 -5.09 4.90
N ASP A 172 3.94 -4.97 4.09
CA ASP A 172 4.66 -6.09 3.49
C ASP A 172 5.32 -7.03 4.52
N LEU A 173 5.55 -6.58 5.76
CA LEU A 173 6.01 -7.46 6.85
C LEU A 173 4.98 -8.53 7.21
N ALA A 174 3.69 -8.32 6.89
CA ALA A 174 2.63 -9.26 7.20
C ALA A 174 2.84 -10.61 6.48
N VAL A 175 3.58 -10.64 5.37
CA VAL A 175 3.97 -11.87 4.66
C VAL A 175 4.76 -12.82 5.58
N LEU A 176 5.52 -12.27 6.53
CA LEU A 176 6.30 -13.04 7.48
C LEU A 176 5.41 -13.78 8.48
N TYR A 177 4.15 -13.38 8.61
CA TYR A 177 3.15 -13.94 9.53
C TYR A 177 2.10 -14.79 8.82
N GLY A 178 2.36 -15.22 7.58
CA GLY A 178 1.43 -16.02 6.77
C GLY A 178 1.03 -17.39 7.34
N ASP A 179 1.69 -17.84 8.41
CA ASP A 179 1.33 -19.04 9.18
C ASP A 179 0.40 -18.79 10.36
N ASP A 180 0.17 -17.53 10.68
CA ASP A 180 -0.65 -17.13 11.80
C ASP A 180 -2.11 -16.92 11.36
N ASP A 181 -3.00 -16.85 12.34
CA ASP A 181 -4.40 -16.52 12.13
C ASP A 181 -4.53 -15.06 11.62
N PRO A 182 -5.24 -14.78 10.51
CA PRO A 182 -5.43 -13.43 9.98
C PRO A 182 -5.97 -12.42 11.01
N VAL A 183 -6.80 -12.84 11.97
CA VAL A 183 -7.31 -11.98 13.06
C VAL A 183 -6.17 -11.58 14.01
N LYS A 184 -5.24 -12.49 14.28
CA LYS A 184 -4.04 -12.19 15.08
C LYS A 184 -3.08 -11.27 14.33
N VAL A 185 -2.91 -11.47 13.02
CA VAL A 185 -2.11 -10.57 12.19
C VAL A 185 -2.74 -9.18 12.14
N TYR A 186 -4.06 -9.07 11.98
CA TYR A 186 -4.77 -7.80 12.10
C TYR A 186 -4.43 -7.09 13.41
N THR A 187 -4.56 -7.80 14.53
CA THR A 187 -4.34 -7.22 15.86
C THR A 187 -2.90 -6.77 16.04
N LEU A 188 -1.95 -7.59 15.57
CA LEU A 188 -0.53 -7.27 15.59
C LEU A 188 -0.25 -6.00 14.80
N PHE A 189 -0.70 -5.91 13.54
CA PHE A 189 -0.38 -4.79 12.65
C PHE A 189 -1.11 -3.50 13.01
N ARG A 190 -2.33 -3.60 13.52
CA ARG A 190 -3.05 -2.47 14.12
C ARG A 190 -2.26 -1.87 15.29
N ASN A 191 -1.70 -2.72 16.15
CA ASN A 191 -0.90 -2.29 17.30
C ASN A 191 0.54 -1.92 16.94
N PHE A 192 1.06 -2.49 15.84
CA PHE A 192 2.39 -2.20 15.32
C PHE A 192 2.46 -0.82 14.67
N SER A 193 1.33 -0.29 14.19
CA SER A 193 1.28 0.99 13.48
C SER A 193 0.94 2.12 14.46
N LEU A 194 1.77 2.37 15.48
CA LEU A 194 1.47 3.35 16.54
C LEU A 194 1.46 4.79 16.01
N LEU A 195 2.15 5.03 14.90
CA LEU A 195 2.10 6.32 14.22
C LEU A 195 0.84 6.51 13.36
N ASP A 196 0.08 5.46 13.09
CA ASP A 196 -1.18 5.57 12.38
C ASP A 196 -2.20 6.32 13.24
N GLN A 197 -2.86 7.32 12.64
CA GLN A 197 -3.83 8.14 13.34
C GLN A 197 -5.26 7.82 12.94
N GLY A 198 -6.20 8.11 13.85
CA GLY A 198 -7.62 7.90 13.58
C GLY A 198 -7.89 6.44 13.23
N SER A 199 -8.48 6.22 12.05
CA SER A 199 -8.85 4.90 11.54
C SER A 199 -7.74 4.19 10.77
N ALA A 200 -6.59 4.84 10.53
CA ALA A 200 -5.50 4.29 9.73
C ALA A 200 -4.99 2.94 10.26
N GLY A 201 -4.82 2.79 11.56
CA GLY A 201 -4.35 1.54 12.16
C GLY A 201 -5.32 0.37 11.96
N VAL A 202 -6.64 0.64 11.91
CA VAL A 202 -7.65 -0.38 11.60
C VAL A 202 -7.47 -0.87 10.16
N PHE A 203 -7.33 0.05 9.19
CA PHE A 203 -7.14 -0.32 7.78
C PHE A 203 -5.79 -1.00 7.54
N THR A 204 -4.72 -0.59 8.23
CA THR A 204 -3.43 -1.29 8.20
C THR A 204 -3.57 -2.72 8.71
N GLY A 205 -4.21 -2.91 9.85
CA GLY A 205 -4.49 -4.25 10.37
C GLY A 205 -5.28 -5.09 9.37
N LEU A 206 -6.33 -4.53 8.75
CA LEU A 206 -7.18 -5.26 7.81
C LEU A 206 -6.41 -5.71 6.57
N LEU A 207 -5.64 -4.80 5.94
CA LEU A 207 -4.82 -5.15 4.77
C LEU A 207 -3.72 -6.16 5.14
N ALA A 208 -3.10 -6.02 6.32
CA ALA A 208 -2.09 -6.97 6.79
C ALA A 208 -2.65 -8.38 7.01
N GLY A 209 -3.85 -8.49 7.62
CA GLY A 209 -4.53 -9.76 7.79
C GLY A 209 -4.88 -10.43 6.45
N ILE A 210 -5.38 -9.66 5.48
CA ILE A 210 -5.66 -10.15 4.12
C ILE A 210 -4.37 -10.58 3.40
N LEU A 211 -3.29 -9.79 3.49
CA LEU A 211 -2.01 -10.13 2.87
C LEU A 211 -1.49 -11.46 3.44
N ALA A 212 -1.45 -11.59 4.77
CA ALA A 212 -0.99 -12.82 5.43
C ALA A 212 -1.84 -14.05 5.07
N ALA A 213 -3.17 -13.89 4.95
CA ALA A 213 -4.06 -14.97 4.53
C ALA A 213 -3.74 -15.53 3.14
N GLY A 214 -3.13 -14.73 2.26
CA GLY A 214 -2.72 -15.14 0.92
C GLY A 214 -1.47 -16.01 0.86
N VAL A 215 -0.66 -16.01 1.91
CA VAL A 215 0.64 -16.70 1.91
C VAL A 215 0.43 -18.20 1.77
N GLY A 216 1.00 -18.76 0.70
CA GLY A 216 0.91 -20.20 0.41
C GLY A 216 -0.43 -20.64 -0.21
N THR A 217 -1.30 -19.71 -0.59
CA THR A 217 -2.54 -20.05 -1.32
C THR A 217 -2.30 -20.33 -2.81
N GLN A 218 -1.37 -19.61 -3.44
CA GLN A 218 -1.03 -19.70 -4.87
C GLN A 218 -2.27 -19.64 -5.77
N THR A 219 -3.13 -18.66 -5.52
CA THR A 219 -4.37 -18.50 -6.27
C THR A 219 -4.10 -18.12 -7.71
N SER A 220 -4.91 -18.63 -8.63
CA SER A 220 -4.90 -18.12 -10.01
C SER A 220 -5.45 -16.69 -10.05
N PRO A 221 -5.11 -15.88 -11.07
CA PRO A 221 -5.67 -14.54 -11.24
C PRO A 221 -7.22 -14.52 -11.20
N ALA A 222 -7.86 -15.54 -11.77
CA ALA A 222 -9.32 -15.65 -11.77
C ALA A 222 -9.93 -15.89 -10.38
N GLN A 223 -9.16 -16.46 -9.44
CA GLN A 223 -9.61 -16.76 -8.08
C GLN A 223 -9.24 -15.68 -7.07
N PHE A 224 -8.24 -14.85 -7.38
CA PHE A 224 -7.73 -13.85 -6.46
C PHE A 224 -8.80 -12.88 -5.97
N THR A 225 -9.58 -12.30 -6.88
CA THR A 225 -10.53 -11.24 -6.54
C THR A 225 -11.62 -11.72 -5.58
N ASP A 226 -12.22 -12.88 -5.86
CA ASP A 226 -13.23 -13.46 -4.97
C ASP A 226 -12.59 -13.85 -3.64
N GLY A 227 -11.39 -14.46 -3.65
CA GLY A 227 -10.65 -14.79 -2.44
C GLY A 227 -10.30 -13.58 -1.56
N PHE A 228 -9.89 -12.47 -2.18
CA PHE A 228 -9.62 -11.20 -1.51
C PHE A 228 -10.88 -10.64 -0.87
N ILE A 229 -11.98 -10.54 -1.63
CA ILE A 229 -13.25 -9.98 -1.15
C ILE A 229 -13.83 -10.83 -0.02
N ASP A 230 -13.86 -12.16 -0.17
CA ASP A 230 -14.36 -13.07 0.84
C ASP A 230 -13.54 -13.01 2.13
N THR A 231 -12.21 -12.90 2.01
CA THR A 231 -11.31 -12.76 3.16
C THR A 231 -11.50 -11.42 3.86
N ALA A 232 -11.65 -10.33 3.11
CA ALA A 232 -11.96 -9.02 3.68
C ALA A 232 -13.27 -9.05 4.47
N TRP A 233 -14.30 -9.68 3.91
CA TRP A 233 -15.59 -9.86 4.57
C TRP A 233 -15.50 -10.66 5.87
N GLN A 234 -14.82 -11.80 5.82
CA GLN A 234 -14.62 -12.66 6.97
C GLN A 234 -13.85 -11.92 8.07
N LEU A 235 -12.74 -11.27 7.71
CA LEU A 235 -11.87 -10.59 8.65
C LEU A 235 -12.58 -9.42 9.35
N VAL A 236 -13.29 -8.56 8.60
CA VAL A 236 -14.07 -7.46 9.20
C VAL A 236 -15.10 -7.99 10.20
N LYS A 237 -15.77 -9.11 9.89
CA LYS A 237 -16.76 -9.73 10.78
C LYS A 237 -16.12 -10.31 12.05
N GLU A 238 -15.01 -11.02 11.92
CA GLU A 238 -14.35 -11.69 13.05
C GLU A 238 -13.73 -10.67 14.00
N VAL A 239 -13.01 -9.69 13.45
CA VAL A 239 -12.37 -8.62 14.22
C VAL A 239 -13.38 -7.75 14.98
N ALA A 240 -14.54 -7.48 14.39
CA ALA A 240 -15.58 -6.69 15.05
C ALA A 240 -16.06 -7.29 16.38
N SER A 241 -15.93 -8.61 16.56
CA SER A 241 -16.30 -9.26 17.83
C SER A 241 -15.33 -8.99 18.98
N GLU A 242 -14.11 -8.55 18.68
CA GLU A 242 -13.03 -8.29 19.64
C GLU A 242 -12.68 -6.79 19.75
N ALA A 243 -13.40 -5.94 19.01
CA ALA A 243 -13.12 -4.52 18.85
C ALA A 243 -13.65 -3.68 20.02
N THR A 244 -12.92 -2.61 20.34
CA THR A 244 -13.39 -1.52 21.22
C THR A 244 -14.49 -0.69 20.55
N ASP A 245 -15.26 0.09 21.32
CA ASP A 245 -16.34 0.94 20.78
C ASP A 245 -15.88 1.89 19.65
N ARG A 246 -14.66 2.42 19.76
CA ARG A 246 -14.08 3.28 18.72
C ARG A 246 -13.76 2.50 17.45
N GLU A 247 -13.17 1.32 17.60
CA GLU A 247 -12.81 0.44 16.47
C GLU A 247 -14.06 -0.11 15.78
N LEU A 248 -15.14 -0.36 16.52
CA LEU A 248 -16.42 -0.78 15.97
C LEU A 248 -16.97 0.21 14.96
N GLN A 249 -16.82 1.52 15.19
CA GLN A 249 -17.26 2.54 14.22
C GLN A 249 -16.47 2.47 12.91
N ASP A 250 -15.15 2.29 13.00
CA ASP A 250 -14.27 2.17 11.82
C ASP A 250 -14.53 0.87 11.07
N LEU A 251 -14.78 -0.24 11.79
CA LEU A 251 -15.13 -1.53 11.19
C LEU A 251 -16.54 -1.52 10.58
N HIS A 252 -17.49 -0.81 11.17
CA HIS A 252 -18.79 -0.55 10.54
C HIS A 252 -18.62 0.21 9.23
N THR A 253 -17.76 1.23 9.22
CA THR A 253 -17.43 1.98 7.99
C THR A 253 -16.79 1.06 6.95
N ALA A 254 -15.81 0.23 7.35
CA ALA A 254 -15.17 -0.72 6.45
C ALA A 254 -16.17 -1.73 5.87
N LYS A 255 -17.12 -2.20 6.67
CA LYS A 255 -18.21 -3.08 6.24
C LYS A 255 -19.13 -2.40 5.22
N GLU A 256 -19.59 -1.18 5.51
CA GLU A 256 -20.43 -0.41 4.58
C GLU A 256 -19.72 -0.16 3.26
N VAL A 257 -18.42 0.14 3.31
CA VAL A 257 -17.60 0.27 2.09
C VAL A 257 -17.52 -1.05 1.32
N LEU A 258 -17.31 -2.19 1.98
CA LEU A 258 -17.32 -3.49 1.32
C LEU A 258 -18.67 -3.75 0.62
N GLU A 259 -19.80 -3.49 1.28
CA GLU A 259 -21.14 -3.66 0.69
C GLU A 259 -21.33 -2.77 -0.54
N ASN A 260 -21.11 -1.48 -0.35
CA ASN A 260 -21.42 -0.47 -1.35
C ASN A 260 -20.46 -0.53 -2.54
N MET A 261 -19.16 -0.73 -2.29
CA MET A 261 -18.15 -0.71 -3.36
C MET A 261 -18.10 -2.00 -4.16
N VAL A 262 -18.38 -3.15 -3.53
CA VAL A 262 -18.58 -4.40 -4.29
C VAL A 262 -19.81 -4.27 -5.18
N HIS A 263 -20.91 -3.73 -4.66
CA HIS A 263 -22.11 -3.49 -5.46
C HIS A 263 -21.83 -2.50 -6.60
N PHE A 264 -21.18 -1.37 -6.29
CA PHE A 264 -20.80 -0.35 -7.25
C PHE A 264 -19.98 -0.95 -8.41
N GLY A 265 -18.89 -1.65 -8.12
CA GLY A 265 -18.05 -2.25 -9.15
C GLY A 265 -18.79 -3.28 -10.01
N LYS A 266 -19.72 -4.04 -9.44
CA LYS A 266 -20.53 -5.03 -10.18
C LYS A 266 -21.60 -4.39 -11.07
N VAL A 267 -22.28 -3.35 -10.61
CA VAL A 267 -23.34 -2.65 -11.36
C VAL A 267 -22.75 -1.73 -12.42
N HIS A 268 -21.72 -0.98 -12.03
CA HIS A 268 -20.96 -0.14 -12.92
C HIS A 268 -19.80 -0.94 -13.48
N ARG A 269 -20.11 -1.99 -14.24
CA ARG A 269 -19.18 -2.55 -15.24
C ARG A 269 -19.38 -1.85 -16.59
N PRO A 270 -18.99 -0.57 -16.77
CA PRO A 270 -19.08 0.07 -18.06
C PRO A 270 -18.10 -0.57 -19.05
N ASP A 271 -18.28 -0.21 -20.31
CA ASP A 271 -17.53 -0.75 -21.46
C ASP A 271 -16.01 -0.50 -21.39
N SER A 272 -15.51 0.37 -20.50
CA SER A 272 -14.07 0.63 -20.31
C SER A 272 -13.68 1.05 -18.89
N GLY A 273 -12.43 0.77 -18.51
CA GLY A 273 -11.86 1.22 -17.24
C GLY A 273 -11.82 2.75 -17.10
N TYR A 274 -11.65 3.48 -18.21
CA TYR A 274 -11.71 4.95 -18.21
C TYR A 274 -13.09 5.48 -17.80
N THR A 275 -14.16 4.89 -18.32
CA THR A 275 -15.53 5.24 -17.92
C THR A 275 -15.76 4.89 -16.45
N PHE A 276 -15.27 3.72 -16.00
CA PHE A 276 -15.36 3.31 -14.60
C PHE A 276 -14.71 4.35 -13.67
N LEU A 277 -13.47 4.78 -13.94
CA LEU A 277 -12.77 5.77 -13.12
C LEU A 277 -13.51 7.11 -13.08
N LYS A 278 -14.07 7.57 -14.20
CA LYS A 278 -14.89 8.80 -14.23
C LYS A 278 -16.13 8.68 -13.37
N THR A 279 -16.84 7.56 -13.47
CA THR A 279 -18.03 7.30 -12.66
C THR A 279 -17.67 7.18 -11.18
N PHE A 280 -16.60 6.44 -10.86
CA PHE A 280 -16.07 6.27 -9.50
C PHE A 280 -15.74 7.63 -8.86
N ARG A 281 -14.94 8.45 -9.56
CA ARG A 281 -14.62 9.81 -9.13
C ARG A 281 -15.90 10.62 -8.92
N ALA A 282 -16.79 10.66 -9.91
CA ALA A 282 -18.04 11.41 -9.79
C ALA A 282 -18.84 10.96 -8.55
N GLN A 283 -19.01 9.66 -8.30
CA GLN A 283 -19.85 9.18 -7.21
C GLN A 283 -19.22 9.35 -5.83
N ILE A 284 -17.93 9.07 -5.65
CA ILE A 284 -17.28 9.24 -4.34
C ILE A 284 -17.21 10.70 -3.92
N TYR A 285 -17.22 11.63 -4.88
CA TYR A 285 -17.20 13.06 -4.61
C TYR A 285 -18.58 13.75 -4.68
N THR A 286 -19.63 13.11 -5.20
CA THR A 286 -20.96 13.76 -5.37
C THR A 286 -22.15 12.99 -4.81
N ASP A 287 -22.05 11.68 -4.54
CA ASP A 287 -23.19 10.86 -4.14
C ASP A 287 -23.38 10.76 -2.62
N THR A 288 -24.35 11.53 -2.12
CA THR A 288 -24.77 11.59 -0.71
C THR A 288 -25.11 10.24 -0.06
N ALA A 289 -25.32 9.18 -0.85
CA ALA A 289 -25.62 7.84 -0.37
C ALA A 289 -24.39 7.05 0.07
N LEU A 290 -23.18 7.49 -0.27
CA LEU A 290 -21.95 6.86 0.20
C LEU A 290 -21.55 7.41 1.58
N PRO A 291 -20.96 6.60 2.47
CA PRO A 291 -20.61 7.01 3.85
C PRO A 291 -19.56 8.14 3.94
N PHE A 292 -19.10 8.65 2.80
CA PHE A 292 -18.06 9.66 2.65
C PHE A 292 -18.55 11.11 2.85
N HIS A 293 -19.86 11.33 3.05
CA HIS A 293 -20.46 12.66 3.11
C HIS A 293 -20.37 13.40 4.45
N THR A 294 -19.55 12.95 5.40
CA THR A 294 -19.32 13.74 6.63
C THR A 294 -18.57 15.06 6.37
N SER A 295 -17.96 15.25 5.19
CA SER A 295 -17.81 16.54 4.49
C SER A 295 -16.91 16.32 3.26
N PRO A 296 -17.14 16.98 2.10
CA PRO A 296 -16.24 16.95 0.92
C PRO A 296 -14.78 17.34 1.20
N SER A 297 -14.47 17.81 2.41
CA SER A 297 -13.14 18.19 2.89
C SER A 297 -12.30 17.07 3.54
N HIS A 298 -12.81 15.82 3.69
CA HIS A 298 -12.17 14.81 4.54
C HIS A 298 -11.48 13.63 3.85
N LEU A 299 -11.95 13.13 2.70
CA LEU A 299 -11.18 12.15 1.95
C LEU A 299 -10.11 12.89 1.16
N LYS A 300 -8.86 12.86 1.63
CA LYS A 300 -7.70 13.39 0.91
C LYS A 300 -6.97 12.26 0.19
N ASN A 301 -6.06 12.61 -0.73
CA ASN A 301 -5.30 11.64 -1.54
C ASN A 301 -4.76 10.46 -0.74
N TYR A 302 -4.27 10.73 0.46
CA TYR A 302 -3.55 9.80 1.34
C TYR A 302 -4.44 9.19 2.44
N HIS A 303 -5.77 9.34 2.36
CA HIS A 303 -6.68 8.85 3.39
C HIS A 303 -6.83 7.31 3.26
N PRO A 304 -6.68 6.52 4.35
CA PRO A 304 -6.63 5.05 4.26
C PRO A 304 -7.95 4.44 3.77
N LEU A 305 -9.07 5.06 4.14
CA LEU A 305 -10.39 4.70 3.61
C LEU A 305 -10.49 4.85 2.09
N LEU A 306 -9.83 5.86 1.50
CA LEU A 306 -9.86 6.06 0.05
C LEU A 306 -9.15 4.90 -0.66
N PHE A 307 -8.01 4.44 -0.13
CA PHE A 307 -7.29 3.28 -0.67
C PHE A 307 -8.16 2.02 -0.67
N TRP A 308 -8.83 1.76 0.46
CA TRP A 308 -9.73 0.62 0.61
C TRP A 308 -10.88 0.66 -0.41
N VAL A 309 -11.52 1.83 -0.56
CA VAL A 309 -12.60 2.08 -1.52
C VAL A 309 -12.13 1.86 -2.97
N GLN A 310 -10.96 2.39 -3.32
CA GLN A 310 -10.36 2.24 -4.64
C GLN A 310 -10.07 0.77 -4.96
N ILE A 311 -9.41 0.06 -4.04
CA ILE A 311 -9.06 -1.35 -4.22
C ILE A 311 -10.31 -2.21 -4.41
N ILE A 312 -11.28 -2.14 -3.50
CA ILE A 312 -12.46 -3.01 -3.52
C ILE A 312 -13.32 -2.77 -4.76
N SER A 313 -13.62 -1.51 -5.07
CA SER A 313 -14.46 -1.17 -6.21
C SER A 313 -13.82 -1.62 -7.53
N THR A 314 -12.51 -1.44 -7.67
CA THR A 314 -11.78 -1.79 -8.90
C THR A 314 -11.64 -3.30 -9.07
N LEU A 315 -11.39 -4.03 -7.98
CA LEU A 315 -11.43 -5.49 -8.01
C LEU A 315 -12.84 -6.00 -8.37
N ALA A 316 -13.89 -5.48 -7.75
CA ALA A 316 -15.27 -5.87 -8.08
C ALA A 316 -15.66 -5.56 -9.54
N TYR A 317 -15.16 -4.46 -10.09
CA TYR A 317 -15.30 -4.08 -11.50
C TYR A 317 -14.62 -5.08 -12.44
N THR A 318 -13.34 -5.35 -12.21
CA THR A 318 -12.52 -6.18 -13.11
C THR A 318 -12.78 -7.68 -12.96
N ALA A 319 -13.30 -8.10 -11.81
CA ALA A 319 -13.64 -9.48 -11.49
C ALA A 319 -12.42 -10.42 -11.59
N ASP A 320 -12.38 -11.29 -12.59
CA ASP A 320 -11.35 -12.29 -12.83
C ASP A 320 -10.09 -11.73 -13.53
N ARG A 321 -10.00 -10.40 -13.69
CA ARG A 321 -8.89 -9.69 -14.37
C ARG A 321 -8.12 -8.79 -13.40
N PRO A 322 -7.45 -9.32 -12.35
CA PRO A 322 -6.82 -8.50 -11.31
C PRO A 322 -5.64 -7.65 -11.82
N PHE A 323 -4.91 -8.09 -12.85
CA PHE A 323 -3.91 -7.24 -13.50
C PHE A 323 -4.50 -5.99 -14.18
N GLU A 324 -5.73 -6.10 -14.66
CA GLU A 324 -6.46 -4.94 -15.17
C GLU A 324 -6.87 -4.02 -14.02
N ALA A 325 -7.17 -4.55 -12.83
CA ALA A 325 -7.44 -3.72 -11.65
C ALA A 325 -6.24 -2.89 -11.27
N LEU A 326 -5.06 -3.51 -11.21
CA LEU A 326 -3.80 -2.83 -10.94
C LEU A 326 -3.58 -1.68 -11.93
N ARG A 327 -3.78 -1.94 -13.23
CA ARG A 327 -3.65 -0.92 -14.28
C ARG A 327 -4.68 0.20 -14.13
N ILE A 328 -5.93 -0.11 -13.79
CA ILE A 328 -6.97 0.90 -13.60
C ILE A 328 -6.66 1.80 -12.41
N LEU A 329 -6.20 1.23 -11.29
CA LEU A 329 -5.81 2.01 -10.12
C LEU A 329 -4.68 2.99 -10.41
N SER A 330 -3.66 2.56 -11.15
CA SER A 330 -2.55 3.42 -11.56
C SER A 330 -2.93 4.54 -12.52
N ALA A 331 -4.11 4.48 -13.15
CA ALA A 331 -4.65 5.52 -14.04
C ALA A 331 -5.68 6.44 -13.34
N GLY A 332 -5.90 6.22 -12.04
CA GLY A 332 -6.97 6.84 -11.25
C GLY A 332 -6.66 8.26 -10.76
N VAL A 333 -7.26 8.60 -9.62
CA VAL A 333 -7.03 9.87 -8.91
C VAL A 333 -6.47 9.60 -7.52
N GLY A 334 -5.79 10.59 -6.95
CA GLY A 334 -5.18 10.47 -5.62
C GLY A 334 -3.78 9.85 -5.66
N ASP A 335 -3.43 9.16 -4.59
CA ASP A 335 -2.11 8.58 -4.33
C ASP A 335 -1.95 7.24 -5.09
N THR A 336 -1.75 7.35 -6.40
CA THR A 336 -1.90 6.23 -7.34
C THR A 336 -0.76 5.22 -7.30
N ASP A 337 0.47 5.64 -7.00
CA ASP A 337 1.60 4.73 -6.75
C ASP A 337 1.39 3.95 -5.46
N THR A 338 0.99 4.61 -4.37
CA THR A 338 0.73 3.93 -3.09
C THR A 338 -0.38 2.89 -3.19
N VAL A 339 -1.54 3.26 -3.73
CA VAL A 339 -2.67 2.33 -3.81
C VAL A 339 -2.37 1.15 -4.76
N ALA A 340 -1.66 1.41 -5.87
CA ALA A 340 -1.25 0.36 -6.81
C ALA A 340 -0.16 -0.54 -6.20
N SER A 341 0.78 0.04 -5.45
CA SER A 341 1.83 -0.69 -4.74
C SER A 341 1.23 -1.63 -3.69
N ILE A 342 0.25 -1.17 -2.91
CA ILE A 342 -0.48 -1.97 -1.93
C ILE A 342 -1.21 -3.13 -2.62
N LEU A 343 -2.00 -2.86 -3.65
CA LEU A 343 -2.71 -3.92 -4.37
C LEU A 343 -1.72 -4.92 -4.99
N GLY A 344 -0.63 -4.42 -5.59
CA GLY A 344 0.43 -5.22 -6.17
C GLY A 344 1.07 -6.17 -5.15
N SER A 345 1.43 -5.67 -3.96
CA SER A 345 1.96 -6.49 -2.86
C SER A 345 1.01 -7.63 -2.48
N ILE A 346 -0.29 -7.33 -2.36
CA ILE A 346 -1.30 -8.34 -1.99
C ILE A 346 -1.49 -9.36 -3.12
N MET A 347 -1.68 -8.90 -4.36
CA MET A 347 -1.77 -9.77 -5.53
C MET A 347 -0.58 -10.72 -5.64
N GLY A 348 0.63 -10.17 -5.53
CA GLY A 348 1.87 -10.92 -5.63
C GLY A 348 2.04 -11.94 -4.51
N THR A 349 1.59 -11.61 -3.30
CA THR A 349 1.59 -12.55 -2.16
C THR A 349 0.67 -13.74 -2.41
N TRP A 350 -0.53 -13.48 -2.92
CA TRP A 350 -1.58 -14.48 -3.11
C TRP A 350 -1.32 -15.39 -4.31
N MET A 351 -0.90 -14.80 -5.44
CA MET A 351 -0.66 -15.53 -6.68
C MET A 351 0.70 -16.23 -6.68
N GLY A 352 1.69 -15.65 -5.98
CA GLY A 352 3.08 -16.09 -6.05
C GLY A 352 3.79 -15.57 -7.31
N TYR A 353 5.12 -15.50 -7.24
CA TYR A 353 5.99 -15.00 -8.31
C TYR A 353 5.83 -15.76 -9.63
N ASP A 354 5.66 -17.07 -9.60
CA ASP A 354 5.59 -17.88 -10.82
C ASP A 354 4.32 -17.62 -11.65
N GLN A 355 3.29 -16.98 -11.08
CA GLN A 355 2.02 -16.66 -11.74
C GLN A 355 1.89 -15.21 -12.20
N VAL A 356 2.82 -14.33 -11.81
CA VAL A 356 2.84 -12.90 -12.13
C VAL A 356 3.93 -12.57 -13.14
#